data_AF-A0A354WM06-F1
#
_entry.id   AF-A0A354WM06-F1
#
_cell.length_a   1.000
_cell.length_b   1.000
_cell.length_c   1.000
_cell.angle_alpha   90.00
_cell.angle_beta   90.00
_cell.angle_gamma   90.00
#
_symmetry.space_group_name_H-M   'P 1'
#
loop_
_entity.id
_entity.type
_entity.pdbx_description
1 polymer ?
#
loop_
_entity_poly.entity_id
_entity_poly.type
_entity_poly.pdbx_seq_one_letter_code
_entity_poly.pdbx_strand_id
1 'polypeptide(L)' 'FSGGEGGYAYCLIARQGDLRQLNRDMTAALHGRGGGKPLCQQGRVQAAKDEIEAFFADRK' A
#
# COMPACT_ATOMS: atom_id res chain seq x y z
N PHE A 1 7.05 -10.23 -8.44
CA PHE A 1 7.46 -8.85 -8.15
C PHE A 1 8.90 -8.65 -8.61
N SER A 2 9.15 -7.77 -9.58
CA SER A 2 10.50 -7.40 -10.01
C SER A 2 11.00 -6.23 -9.16
N GLY A 3 11.29 -6.52 -7.88
CA GLY A 3 11.86 -5.57 -6.92
C GLY A 3 13.32 -5.90 -6.69
N GLY A 4 14.21 -5.28 -7.46
CA GLY A 4 15.59 -5.10 -7.01
C GLY A 4 15.58 -4.06 -5.90
N GLU A 5 16.21 -4.37 -4.77
CA GLU A 5 16.42 -3.50 -3.60
C GLU A 5 15.17 -2.72 -3.12
N GLY A 6 14.25 -3.46 -2.51
CA GLY A 6 13.40 -2.92 -1.44
C GLY A 6 12.22 -2.03 -1.85
N GLY A 7 11.84 -1.96 -3.13
CA GLY A 7 10.71 -1.12 -3.57
C GLY A 7 9.64 -1.86 -4.37
N TYR A 8 8.37 -1.80 -3.93
CA TYR A 8 7.23 -2.38 -4.66
C TYR A 8 6.25 -1.31 -5.12
N ALA A 9 5.78 -1.41 -6.37
CA ALA A 9 4.61 -0.66 -6.82
C ALA A 9 3.33 -1.38 -6.41
N TYR A 10 2.27 -0.64 -6.12
CA TYR A 10 0.98 -1.20 -5.69
C TYR A 10 -0.22 -0.46 -6.30
N CYS A 11 -1.37 -1.13 -6.24
CA CYS A 11 -2.68 -0.55 -6.46
C CYS A 11 -3.67 -1.16 -5.45
N LEU A 12 -4.45 -0.32 -4.77
CA LEU A 12 -5.55 -0.71 -3.88
C LEU A 12 -6.86 -0.39 -4.59
N ILE A 13 -7.76 -1.36 -4.71
CA ILE A 13 -9.04 -1.23 -5.41
C ILE A 13 -10.16 -1.80 -4.54
N ALA A 14 -11.25 -1.04 -4.38
CA ALA A 14 -12.45 -1.46 -3.66
C ALA A 14 -13.70 -1.15 -4.47
N ARG A 15 -14.74 -1.99 -4.32
CA ARG A 15 -16.04 -1.79 -5.00
C ARG A 15 -16.84 -0.62 -4.41
N GLN A 16 -16.66 -0.34 -3.12
CA GLN A 16 -17.27 0.77 -2.40
C GLN A 16 -16.36 1.24 -1.25
N GLY A 17 -16.66 2.41 -0.68
CA GLY A 17 -15.91 3.01 0.44
C GLY A 17 -14.88 4.06 0.01
N ASP A 18 -13.95 4.39 0.91
CA ASP A 18 -12.84 5.31 0.64
C ASP A 18 -11.51 4.70 1.14
N LEU A 19 -10.59 4.45 0.21
CA LEU A 19 -9.28 3.84 0.43
C LEU A 19 -8.20 4.85 0.82
N ARG A 20 -8.48 6.17 0.82
CA ARG A 20 -7.46 7.19 1.11
C ARG A 20 -6.85 7.02 2.49
N GLN A 21 -7.64 6.67 3.50
CA GLN A 21 -7.13 6.44 4.85
C GLN A 21 -6.23 5.20 4.90
N LEU A 22 -6.67 4.08 4.30
CA LEU A 22 -5.86 2.87 4.20
C LEU A 22 -4.53 3.13 3.47
N ASN A 23 -4.58 3.88 2.37
CA ASN A 23 -3.39 4.27 1.60
C ASN A 23 -2.44 5.15 2.42
N ARG A 24 -2.98 6.10 3.20
CA ARG A 24 -2.19 6.96 4.09
C ARG A 24 -1.50 6.13 5.17
N ASP A 25 -2.22 5.22 5.82
CA ASP A 25 -1.65 4.34 6.85
C ASP A 25 -0.54 3.45 6.27
N MET A 26 -0.80 2.84 5.11
CA MET A 26 0.15 1.94 4.44
C MET A 26 1.43 2.66 4.00
N THR A 27 1.30 3.84 3.37
CA THR A 27 2.46 4.62 2.93
C THR A 27 3.27 5.17 4.11
N ALA A 28 2.63 5.50 5.24
CA ALA A 28 3.32 5.88 6.46
C ALA A 28 4.09 4.71 7.08
N ALA A 29 3.50 3.52 7.13
CA ALA A 29 4.12 2.33 7.73
C ALA A 29 5.24 1.73 6.87
N LEU A 30 5.12 1.80 5.55
CA LEU A 30 6.01 1.10 4.60
C LEU A 30 6.88 2.06 3.78
N HIS A 31 7.19 3.23 4.37
CA HIS A 31 8.05 4.27 3.78
C HIS A 31 7.70 4.59 2.31
N GLY A 32 6.40 4.66 2.03
CA GLY A 32 5.86 4.76 0.68
C GLY A 32 5.31 6.14 0.34
N ARG A 33 4.87 6.26 -0.92
CA ARG A 33 4.13 7.40 -1.42
C ARG A 33 3.14 6.95 -2.49
N GLY A 34 1.95 7.55 -2.47
CA GLY A 34 0.91 7.27 -3.43
C GLY A 34 -0.36 8.07 -3.17
N GLY A 35 -1.33 7.93 -4.07
CA GLY A 35 -2.62 8.59 -3.97
C GLY A 35 -3.54 8.21 -5.12
N GLY A 36 -4.77 8.73 -5.09
CA GLY A 36 -5.76 8.47 -6.13
C GLY A 36 -7.18 8.85 -5.71
N LYS A 37 -8.16 8.26 -6.40
CA LYS A 37 -9.60 8.43 -6.15
C LYS A 37 -10.07 7.54 -4.99
N PRO A 38 -11.19 7.84 -4.30
CA PRO A 38 -11.66 7.05 -3.15
C PRO A 38 -11.66 5.53 -3.36
N LEU A 39 -12.01 5.06 -4.56
CA LEU A 39 -12.10 3.63 -4.88
C LEU A 39 -10.82 3.03 -5.49
N CYS A 40 -9.79 3.84 -5.74
CA CYS A 40 -8.55 3.41 -6.37
C CYS A 40 -7.37 4.28 -5.92
N GLN A 41 -6.41 3.66 -5.22
CA GLN A 41 -5.17 4.30 -4.78
C GLN A 41 -3.99 3.54 -5.38
N GLN A 42 -2.94 4.25 -5.78
CA GLN A 42 -1.74 3.64 -6.35
C GLN A 42 -0.47 4.35 -5.87
N GLY A 43 0.65 3.66 -5.91
CA GLY A 43 1.92 4.23 -5.46
C GLY A 43 3.06 3.23 -5.42
N ARG A 44 4.08 3.58 -4.63
CA ARG A 44 5.21 2.70 -4.31
C ARG A 44 5.48 2.71 -2.81
N VAL A 45 5.95 1.59 -2.29
CA VAL A 45 6.45 1.42 -0.91
C VAL A 45 7.92 1.03 -0.96
N GLN A 46 8.68 1.41 0.07
CA GLN A 46 10.06 0.97 0.27
C GLN A 46 10.10 0.05 1.49
N ALA A 47 9.74 -1.21 1.28
CA ALA A 47 9.59 -2.22 2.32
C ALA A 47 9.84 -3.61 1.74
N ALA A 48 10.26 -4.54 2.57
CA ALA A 48 10.33 -5.96 2.24
C ALA A 48 8.93 -6.57 2.11
N LYS A 49 8.85 -7.71 1.44
CA LYS A 49 7.61 -8.47 1.28
C LYS A 49 6.94 -8.79 2.62
N ASP A 50 7.72 -9.24 3.60
CA ASP A 50 7.20 -9.68 4.91
C ASP A 50 6.63 -8.50 5.72
N GLU A 51 7.18 -7.29 5.57
CA GLU A 51 6.65 -6.07 6.18
C GLU A 51 5.30 -5.67 5.56
N ILE A 52 5.16 -5.82 4.23
CA ILE A 52 3.89 -5.62 3.52
C ILE A 52 2.85 -6.63 4.00
N GLU A 53 3.22 -7.91 4.11
CA GLU A 53 2.32 -8.97 4.56
C GLU A 53 1.88 -8.74 6.02
N ALA A 54 2.79 -8.33 6.90
CA ALA A 54 2.50 -7.98 8.29
C ALA A 54 1.49 -6.83 8.39
N PHE A 55 1.67 -5.75 7.60
CA PHE A 55 0.75 -4.61 7.60
C PHE A 55 -0.72 -5.01 7.34
N PHE A 56 -0.96 -6.00 6.48
CA PHE A 56 -2.31 -6.48 6.17
C PHE A 56 -2.81 -7.56 7.14
N ALA A 57 -1.92 -8.35 7.75
CA ALA A 57 -2.29 -9.39 8.70
C ALA A 57 -2.97 -8.81 9.96
N ASP A 58 -2.52 -7.65 10.43
CA ASP A 58 -3.03 -6.96 11.63
C ASP A 58 -4.42 -6.32 11.44
N ARG A 59 -5.00 -6.41 10.23
CA ARG A 59 -6.23 -5.70 9.84
C ARG A 59 -7.37 -6.64 9.41
N LYS A 60 -7.34 -7.91 9.85
CA LYS A 60 -8.44 -8.87 9.65
C LYS A 60 -9.69 -8.50 10.42
#